data_AF-A0A7C6LXZ5-F1
#
_entry.id   AF-A0A7C6LXZ5-F1
#
_cell.length_a   1.000
_cell.length_b   1.000
_cell.length_c   1.000
_cell.angle_alpha   90.00
_cell.angle_beta   90.00
_cell.angle_gamma   90.00
#
_symmetry.space_group_name_H-M   'P 1'
#
loop_
_entity.id
_entity.type
_entity.pdbx_description
1 polymer ?
#
loop_
_entity_poly.entity_id
_entity_poly.type
_entity_poly.pdbx_seq_one_letter_code
_entity_poly.pdbx_strand_id
1 'polypeptide(L)'
;MGKIGVIKKVRKPSKKILIIIAIIIIAVAAIVVGLYFFEGDEKVDYRVLSETEIPQQIANQVIPEYRALERALACVVDDKVYVIATRGEKPTSGYEISIDKMEISDEDGIKTLMVYTKFRDPQPGTALTQVLTYPLQVAETNLTYLPDQIELKVQYVE
;
A
#
# COMPACT_ATOMS: atom_id res chain seq x y z
N MET A 1 3.72 -54.42 54.46
CA MET A 1 4.05 -54.79 53.07
C MET A 1 2.93 -54.24 52.18
N GLY A 2 3.11 -53.57 51.04
CA GLY A 2 4.27 -53.31 50.21
C GLY A 2 4.11 -52.00 49.41
N LYS A 3 5.23 -51.50 48.89
CA LYS A 3 5.35 -50.24 48.14
C LYS A 3 4.77 -50.36 46.74
N ILE A 4 3.86 -49.47 46.36
CA ILE A 4 3.42 -49.28 44.97
C ILE A 4 4.28 -48.17 44.37
N GLY A 5 5.20 -48.53 43.49
CA GLY A 5 6.00 -47.59 42.72
C GLY A 5 6.24 -48.16 41.33
N VAL A 6 5.42 -47.74 40.37
CA VAL A 6 5.66 -48.04 38.95
C VAL A 6 6.03 -46.74 38.26
N ILE A 7 7.33 -46.44 38.24
CA ILE A 7 7.88 -45.36 37.42
C ILE A 7 7.97 -45.91 35.99
N LYS A 8 7.06 -45.47 35.10
CA LYS A 8 7.13 -45.80 33.67
C LYS A 8 8.43 -45.23 33.09
N LYS A 9 9.35 -46.12 32.73
CA LYS A 9 10.64 -45.81 32.10
C LYS A 9 10.40 -45.31 30.68
N VAL A 10 10.53 -44.01 30.45
CA VAL A 10 10.48 -43.40 29.11
C VAL A 10 11.66 -43.92 28.29
N ARG A 11 11.37 -44.68 27.24
CA ARG A 11 12.38 -45.28 26.36
C ARG A 11 13.02 -44.16 25.53
N LYS A 12 14.33 -43.95 25.71
CA LYS A 12 15.11 -42.94 24.98
C LYS A 12 14.94 -43.14 23.46
N PRO A 13 14.49 -42.13 22.70
CA PRO A 13 14.26 -42.27 21.27
C PRO A 13 15.60 -42.56 20.55
N SER A 14 15.54 -43.38 19.49
CA SER A 14 16.72 -43.71 18.71
C SER A 14 17.24 -42.48 17.96
N LYS A 15 18.54 -42.45 17.62
CA LYS A 15 19.15 -41.34 16.87
C LYS A 15 18.41 -41.04 15.55
N LYS A 16 17.82 -42.06 14.92
CA LYS A 16 17.01 -41.92 13.69
C LYS A 16 15.70 -41.17 13.93
N ILE A 17 15.03 -41.42 15.05
CA ILE A 17 13.79 -40.73 15.44
C ILE A 17 14.08 -39.24 15.75
N LEU A 18 15.21 -38.94 16.39
CA LEU A 18 15.60 -37.56 16.67
C LEU A 18 15.87 -36.74 15.39
N ILE A 19 16.48 -37.36 14.36
CA ILE A 19 16.70 -36.71 13.06
C ILE A 19 15.37 -36.41 12.37
N ILE A 20 14.41 -37.35 12.38
CA ILE A 20 13.08 -37.15 11.79
C ILE A 20 12.33 -36.01 12.49
N ILE A 21 12.39 -35.95 13.82
CA ILE A 21 11.75 -34.87 14.60
C ILE A 21 12.37 -33.51 14.25
N ALA A 22 13.70 -33.43 14.12
CA ALA A 22 14.38 -32.19 13.75
C ALA A 22 13.96 -31.70 12.35
N ILE A 23 13.84 -32.60 11.38
CA ILE A 23 13.37 -32.26 10.02
C ILE A 23 11.93 -31.73 10.06
N ILE A 24 11.04 -32.36 10.85
CA ILE A 24 9.65 -31.91 11.00
C ILE A 24 9.61 -30.51 11.62
N ILE A 25 10.42 -30.23 12.64
CA ILE A 25 10.48 -28.90 13.27
C ILE A 25 10.94 -27.83 12.26
N ILE A 26 11.96 -28.14 11.45
CA ILE A 26 12.44 -27.22 10.41
C ILE A 26 11.36 -27.00 9.34
N ALA A 27 10.64 -28.05 8.93
CA ALA A 27 9.56 -27.94 7.96
C ALA A 27 8.39 -27.10 8.50
N VAL A 28 7.99 -27.29 9.76
CA VAL A 28 6.95 -26.49 10.41
C VAL A 28 7.40 -25.03 10.55
N ALA A 29 8.65 -24.78 10.95
CA ALA A 29 9.20 -23.42 11.02
C ALA A 29 9.21 -22.73 9.65
N ALA A 30 9.58 -23.45 8.58
CA ALA A 30 9.55 -22.93 7.22
C ALA A 30 8.12 -22.62 6.73
N ILE A 31 7.14 -23.46 7.08
CA ILE A 31 5.73 -23.20 6.78
C ILE A 31 5.23 -21.97 7.53
N VAL A 32 5.54 -21.84 8.82
CA VAL A 32 5.13 -20.67 9.62
C VAL A 32 5.76 -19.39 9.05
N VAL A 33 7.07 -19.40 8.77
CA VAL A 33 7.75 -18.25 8.13
C VAL A 33 7.15 -17.95 6.76
N GLY A 34 6.85 -18.97 5.96
CA GLY A 34 6.20 -18.82 4.66
C GLY A 34 4.80 -18.21 4.75
N LEU A 35 4.01 -18.57 5.77
CA LEU A 35 2.70 -17.98 6.03
C LEU A 35 2.80 -16.50 6.45
N TYR A 36 3.79 -16.14 7.27
CA TYR A 36 4.05 -14.74 7.62
C TYR A 36 4.55 -13.90 6.43
N PHE A 37 5.20 -14.53 5.44
CA PHE A 37 5.70 -13.83 4.25
C PHE A 37 4.65 -13.72 3.13
N PHE A 38 3.46 -14.33 3.29
CA PHE A 38 2.43 -14.41 2.25
C PHE A 38 1.22 -13.49 2.50
N GLU A 39 1.30 -12.56 3.46
CA GLU A 39 0.42 -11.38 3.48
C GLU A 39 0.78 -10.51 2.27
N GLY A 40 0.30 -10.90 1.09
CA GLY A 40 0.45 -10.17 -0.14
C GLY A 40 -0.48 -8.95 -0.14
N ASP A 41 0.01 -7.85 -0.69
CA ASP A 41 -0.74 -6.61 -0.72
C ASP A 41 -2.08 -6.77 -1.45
N GLU A 42 -3.16 -6.30 -0.84
CA GLU A 42 -4.50 -6.36 -1.41
C GLU A 42 -4.65 -5.29 -2.50
N LYS A 43 -4.92 -5.71 -3.74
CA LYS A 43 -5.13 -4.78 -4.84
C LYS A 43 -6.42 -3.98 -4.65
N VAL A 44 -6.31 -2.66 -4.78
CA VAL A 44 -7.45 -1.74 -4.72
C VAL A 44 -7.90 -1.37 -6.13
N ASP A 45 -9.18 -1.59 -6.43
CA ASP A 45 -9.77 -1.15 -7.69
C ASP A 45 -10.19 0.31 -7.57
N TYR A 46 -9.98 1.07 -8.65
CA TYR A 46 -10.28 2.48 -8.67
C TYR A 46 -10.70 2.94 -10.06
N ARG A 47 -11.36 4.09 -10.11
CA ARG A 47 -11.74 4.80 -11.33
C ARG A 47 -11.25 6.22 -11.25
N VAL A 48 -10.42 6.61 -12.21
CA VAL A 48 -9.97 8.00 -12.37
C VAL A 48 -11.17 8.88 -12.73
N LEU A 49 -11.30 10.01 -12.05
CA LEU A 49 -12.37 10.98 -12.26
C LEU A 49 -11.92 12.09 -13.20
N SER A 50 -12.80 12.54 -14.09
CA SER A 50 -12.62 13.81 -14.78
C SER A 50 -12.94 14.98 -13.85
N GLU A 51 -12.52 16.20 -14.20
CA GLU A 51 -12.72 17.40 -13.37
C GLU A 51 -14.19 17.63 -12.96
N THR A 52 -15.13 17.30 -13.85
CA THR A 52 -16.58 17.44 -13.61
C THR A 52 -17.17 16.36 -12.70
N GLU A 53 -16.46 15.24 -12.51
CA GLU A 53 -16.89 14.11 -11.68
C GLU A 53 -16.34 14.22 -10.25
N ILE A 54 -15.34 15.08 -10.02
CA ILE A 54 -14.78 15.32 -8.69
C ILE A 54 -15.86 15.94 -7.80
N PRO A 55 -16.16 15.36 -6.63
CA PRO A 55 -17.09 15.96 -5.68
C PRO A 55 -16.70 17.39 -5.31
N GLN A 56 -17.69 18.28 -5.25
CA GLN A 56 -17.45 19.71 -4.99
C GLN A 56 -16.69 19.97 -3.68
N GLN A 57 -16.89 19.13 -2.66
CA GLN A 57 -16.14 19.20 -1.40
C GLN A 57 -14.64 18.99 -1.61
N ILE A 58 -14.26 17.99 -2.43
CA ILE A 58 -12.86 17.72 -2.77
C ILE A 58 -12.28 18.87 -3.58
N ALA A 59 -13.00 19.30 -4.62
CA ALA A 59 -12.56 20.38 -5.51
C ALA A 59 -12.32 21.71 -4.79
N ASN A 60 -13.19 22.06 -3.84
CA ASN A 60 -13.19 23.39 -3.21
C ASN A 60 -12.42 23.44 -1.89
N GLN A 61 -12.22 22.33 -1.19
CA GLN A 61 -11.61 22.30 0.15
C GLN A 61 -10.30 21.53 0.15
N VAL A 62 -10.33 20.29 -0.33
CA VAL A 62 -9.18 19.37 -0.23
C VAL A 62 -8.08 19.73 -1.23
N ILE A 63 -8.42 19.88 -2.50
CA ILE A 63 -7.42 20.19 -3.54
C ILE A 63 -6.68 21.50 -3.25
N PRO A 64 -7.34 22.63 -2.93
CA PRO A 64 -6.66 23.89 -2.64
C PRO A 64 -5.66 23.81 -1.49
N GLU A 65 -5.95 23.02 -0.46
CA GLU A 65 -5.10 22.86 0.72
C GLU A 65 -3.80 22.09 0.41
N TYR A 66 -3.90 21.05 -0.43
CA TYR A 66 -2.79 20.11 -0.64
C TYR A 66 -2.08 20.23 -1.99
N ARG A 67 -2.65 20.96 -2.97
CA ARG A 67 -2.12 21.07 -4.35
C ARG A 67 -0.66 21.51 -4.44
N ALA A 68 -0.17 22.29 -3.47
CA ALA A 68 1.20 22.79 -3.47
C ALA A 68 2.23 21.74 -3.00
N LEU A 69 1.78 20.62 -2.44
CA LEU A 69 2.61 19.59 -1.84
C LEU A 69 2.63 18.34 -2.73
N GLU A 70 3.77 17.68 -2.83
CA GLU A 70 3.90 16.41 -3.55
C GLU A 70 3.54 15.27 -2.60
N ARG A 71 2.34 14.68 -2.76
CA ARG A 71 1.82 13.64 -1.86
C ARG A 71 0.62 12.89 -2.45
N ALA A 72 0.26 11.79 -1.83
CA ALA A 72 -1.06 11.18 -1.94
C ALA A 72 -1.83 11.40 -0.62
N LEU A 73 -3.14 11.54 -0.73
CA LEU A 73 -4.05 11.59 0.41
C LEU A 73 -5.38 10.91 0.04
N ALA A 74 -6.14 10.51 1.05
CA ALA A 74 -7.45 9.93 0.87
C ALA A 74 -8.47 10.65 1.76
N CYS A 75 -9.69 10.79 1.28
CA CYS A 75 -10.79 11.36 2.04
C CYS A 75 -12.10 10.64 1.72
N VAL A 76 -13.07 10.76 2.63
CA VAL A 76 -14.41 10.20 2.45
C VAL A 76 -15.37 11.33 2.09
N VAL A 77 -16.13 11.15 1.02
CA VAL A 77 -17.25 12.02 0.63
C VAL A 77 -18.41 11.13 0.22
N ASP A 78 -19.59 11.36 0.79
CA ASP A 78 -20.80 10.56 0.53
C ASP A 78 -20.56 9.05 0.63
N ASP A 79 -19.94 8.62 1.73
CA ASP A 79 -19.58 7.22 2.04
C ASP A 79 -18.65 6.54 1.01
N LYS A 80 -18.01 7.30 0.14
CA LYS A 80 -17.02 6.82 -0.84
C LYS A 80 -15.64 7.32 -0.52
N VAL A 81 -14.64 6.46 -0.71
CA VAL A 81 -13.23 6.81 -0.52
C VAL A 81 -12.66 7.33 -1.83
N TYR A 82 -12.07 8.52 -1.77
CA TYR A 82 -11.37 9.14 -2.88
C TYR A 82 -9.90 9.28 -2.55
N VAL A 83 -9.06 9.08 -3.55
CA VAL A 83 -7.60 9.28 -3.46
C VAL A 83 -7.22 10.44 -4.36
N ILE A 84 -6.48 11.39 -3.81
CA ILE A 84 -5.93 12.53 -4.52
C ILE A 84 -4.41 12.39 -4.49
N ALA A 85 -3.80 12.28 -5.67
CA ALA A 85 -2.34 12.30 -5.83
C ALA A 85 -1.93 13.62 -6.48
N THR A 86 -0.94 14.31 -5.92
CA THR A 86 -0.49 15.63 -6.33
C THR A 86 1.03 15.65 -6.58
N ARG A 87 1.48 16.40 -7.58
CA ARG A 87 2.92 16.66 -7.84
C ARG A 87 3.46 17.93 -7.17
N GLY A 88 2.63 18.58 -6.35
CA GLY A 88 2.92 19.89 -5.82
C GLY A 88 2.91 20.98 -6.88
N GLU A 89 3.37 22.17 -6.48
CA GLU A 89 3.52 23.30 -7.37
C GLU A 89 4.68 23.09 -8.35
N LYS A 90 4.45 23.33 -9.64
CA LYS A 90 5.47 23.29 -10.69
C LYS A 90 5.56 24.63 -11.41
N PRO A 91 6.78 25.11 -11.75
CA PRO A 91 6.99 26.47 -12.27
C PRO A 91 6.56 26.66 -13.74
N THR A 92 6.28 25.57 -14.44
CA THR A 92 5.92 25.57 -15.87
C THR A 92 4.83 24.55 -16.17
N SER A 93 4.29 24.60 -17.39
CA SER A 93 3.52 23.50 -17.98
C SER A 93 4.39 22.26 -18.23
N GLY A 94 3.75 21.12 -18.53
CA GLY A 94 4.41 19.91 -19.02
C GLY A 94 4.78 18.87 -17.96
N TYR A 95 4.49 19.13 -16.69
CA TYR A 95 4.57 18.13 -15.63
C TYR A 95 3.26 17.36 -15.55
N GLU A 96 3.31 16.03 -15.64
CA GLU A 96 2.13 15.17 -15.62
C GLU A 96 2.23 14.15 -14.48
N ILE A 97 1.06 13.69 -14.03
CA ILE A 97 0.88 12.60 -13.07
C ILE A 97 -0.20 11.65 -13.56
N SER A 98 0.02 10.36 -13.35
CA SER A 98 -1.01 9.34 -13.48
C SER A 98 -0.85 8.32 -12.35
N ILE A 99 -1.96 7.87 -11.80
CA ILE A 99 -2.05 6.74 -10.88
C ILE A 99 -1.99 5.48 -11.74
N ASP A 100 -1.10 4.57 -11.36
CA ASP A 100 -0.87 3.30 -12.07
C ASP A 100 -1.61 2.16 -11.36
N LYS A 101 -1.38 2.02 -10.06
CA LYS A 101 -2.05 1.02 -9.21
C LYS A 101 -2.16 1.51 -7.77
N MET A 102 -3.05 0.87 -7.02
CA MET A 102 -3.20 1.06 -5.59
C MET A 102 -3.25 -0.31 -4.90
N GLU A 103 -2.56 -0.42 -3.77
CA GLU A 103 -2.44 -1.65 -2.99
C GLU A 103 -2.54 -1.31 -1.50
N ILE A 104 -3.20 -2.18 -0.72
CA ILE A 104 -3.24 -2.11 0.73
C ILE A 104 -2.24 -3.12 1.28
N SER A 105 -1.31 -2.63 2.09
CA SER A 105 -0.52 -3.48 2.99
C SER A 105 -1.15 -3.44 4.38
N ASP A 106 -1.26 -4.60 5.02
CA ASP A 106 -1.71 -4.74 6.40
C ASP A 106 -0.52 -5.25 7.22
N GLU A 107 0.12 -4.33 7.95
CA GLU A 107 1.23 -4.65 8.84
C GLU A 107 0.79 -4.39 10.28
N ASP A 108 0.73 -5.45 11.10
CA ASP A 108 0.33 -5.37 12.51
C ASP A 108 -1.04 -4.69 12.74
N GLY A 109 -1.97 -4.82 11.78
CA GLY A 109 -3.31 -4.23 11.83
C GLY A 109 -3.38 -2.77 11.38
N ILE A 110 -2.28 -2.19 10.90
CA ILE A 110 -2.23 -0.85 10.29
C ILE A 110 -2.40 -1.01 8.78
N LYS A 111 -3.52 -0.51 8.24
CA LYS A 111 -3.84 -0.60 6.82
C LYS A 111 -3.23 0.58 6.08
N THR A 112 -2.14 0.34 5.37
CA THR A 112 -1.41 1.34 4.60
C THR A 112 -1.78 1.27 3.13
N LEU A 113 -2.34 2.35 2.59
CA LEU A 113 -2.61 2.49 1.16
C LEU A 113 -1.38 2.98 0.42
N MET A 114 -0.80 2.10 -0.40
CA MET A 114 0.28 2.43 -1.33
C MET A 114 -0.31 2.91 -2.66
N VAL A 115 -0.08 4.17 -3.00
CA VAL A 115 -0.53 4.80 -4.25
C VAL A 115 0.64 4.90 -5.20
N TYR A 116 0.68 4.02 -6.20
CA TYR A 116 1.73 4.01 -7.22
C TYR A 116 1.36 4.98 -8.34
N THR A 117 2.27 5.91 -8.62
CA THR A 117 2.06 6.97 -9.60
C THR A 117 3.23 7.04 -10.57
N LYS A 118 2.92 7.39 -11.81
CA LYS A 118 3.87 7.69 -12.88
C LYS A 118 3.95 9.21 -13.05
N PHE A 119 5.15 9.74 -12.89
CA PHE A 119 5.47 11.14 -13.10
C PHE A 119 6.18 11.31 -14.44
N ARG A 120 5.67 12.18 -15.29
CA ARG A 120 6.36 12.61 -16.50
C ARG A 120 6.79 14.06 -16.37
N ASP A 121 8.06 14.30 -16.63
CA ASP A 121 8.64 15.65 -16.65
C ASP A 121 8.72 16.15 -18.09
N PRO A 122 8.66 17.48 -18.31
CA PRO A 122 8.78 18.03 -19.64
C PRO A 122 10.17 17.73 -20.22
N GLN A 123 10.22 17.37 -21.51
CA GLN A 123 11.48 17.05 -22.16
C GLN A 123 12.39 18.29 -22.26
N PRO A 124 13.70 18.14 -22.06
CA PRO A 124 14.66 19.23 -22.22
C PRO A 124 14.55 19.88 -23.60
N GLY A 125 14.55 21.21 -23.65
CA GLY A 125 14.43 21.96 -24.90
C GLY A 125 13.00 22.12 -25.43
N THR A 126 12.00 21.56 -24.75
CA THR A 126 10.59 21.85 -25.06
C THR A 126 10.26 23.30 -24.71
N ALA A 127 9.55 24.01 -25.59
CA ALA A 127 8.98 25.31 -25.26
C ALA A 127 7.82 25.14 -24.27
N LEU A 128 8.00 25.59 -23.03
CA LEU A 128 7.00 25.49 -21.96
C LEU A 128 6.43 26.87 -21.62
N THR A 129 5.17 26.90 -21.20
CA THR A 129 4.57 28.10 -20.63
C THR A 129 5.07 28.29 -19.21
N GLN A 130 5.61 29.48 -18.91
CA GLN A 130 6.06 29.86 -17.57
C GLN A 130 4.88 30.32 -16.72
N VAL A 131 4.15 29.36 -16.16
CA VAL A 131 3.02 29.58 -15.26
C VAL A 131 3.04 28.50 -14.18
N LEU A 132 2.67 28.89 -12.95
CA LEU A 132 2.52 27.93 -11.85
C LEU A 132 1.41 26.94 -12.19
N THR A 133 1.75 25.65 -12.20
CA THR A 133 0.80 24.55 -12.42
C THR A 133 0.78 23.62 -11.21
N TYR A 134 -0.30 22.85 -11.09
CA TYR A 134 -0.55 21.96 -9.96
C TYR A 134 -1.06 20.61 -10.46
N PRO A 135 -0.19 19.78 -11.05
CA PRO A 135 -0.59 18.49 -11.61
C PRO A 135 -1.13 17.58 -10.51
N LEU A 136 -2.31 17.03 -10.73
CA LEU A 136 -2.96 16.10 -9.80
C LEU A 136 -3.82 15.09 -10.55
N GLN A 137 -4.14 13.99 -9.88
CA GLN A 137 -5.16 13.06 -10.32
C GLN A 137 -6.03 12.63 -9.14
N VAL A 138 -7.34 12.54 -9.38
CA VAL A 138 -8.32 12.09 -8.40
C VAL A 138 -8.93 10.78 -8.88
N ALA A 139 -9.04 9.81 -7.96
CA ALA A 139 -9.68 8.55 -8.23
C ALA A 139 -10.70 8.21 -7.13
N GLU A 140 -11.84 7.67 -7.54
CA GLU A 140 -12.81 7.00 -6.66
C GLU A 140 -12.36 5.54 -6.50
N THR A 141 -12.27 5.04 -5.27
CA THR A 141 -11.84 3.66 -5.00
C THR A 141 -13.03 2.79 -4.59
N ASN A 142 -12.84 1.47 -4.63
CA ASN A 142 -13.80 0.50 -4.11
C ASN A 142 -13.66 0.24 -2.59
N LEU A 143 -12.81 1.01 -1.88
CA LEU A 143 -12.61 0.85 -0.45
C LEU A 143 -13.86 1.25 0.34
N THR A 144 -14.19 0.47 1.36
CA THR A 144 -15.31 0.74 2.28
C THR A 144 -14.86 1.40 3.58
N TYR A 145 -13.57 1.66 3.73
CA TYR A 145 -12.95 2.27 4.91
C TYR A 145 -11.83 3.22 4.48
N LEU A 146 -11.56 4.23 5.30
CA LEU A 146 -10.40 5.11 5.10
C LEU A 146 -9.15 4.38 5.63
N PRO A 147 -8.06 4.27 4.86
CA PRO A 147 -6.82 3.65 5.33
C PRO A 147 -6.19 4.48 6.46
N ASP A 148 -5.45 3.80 7.35
CA ASP A 148 -4.77 4.43 8.49
C ASP A 148 -3.58 5.29 8.04
N GLN A 149 -2.88 4.81 7.01
CA GLN A 149 -1.71 5.46 6.44
C GLN A 149 -1.77 5.44 4.91
N ILE A 150 -1.05 6.39 4.31
CA ILE A 150 -1.02 6.55 2.86
C ILE A 150 0.42 6.83 2.45
N GLU A 151 0.92 6.04 1.51
CA GLU A 151 2.24 6.20 0.95
C GLU A 151 2.16 6.49 -0.54
N LEU A 152 2.79 7.58 -0.97
CA LEU A 152 2.99 7.86 -2.38
C LEU A 152 4.23 7.11 -2.88
N LYS A 153 4.05 6.21 -3.84
CA LYS A 153 5.13 5.54 -4.55
C LYS A 153 5.26 6.17 -5.93
N VAL A 154 6.41 6.78 -6.22
CA VAL A 154 6.63 7.51 -7.48
C VAL A 154 7.55 6.72 -8.40
N GLN A 155 7.13 6.59 -9.66
CA GLN A 155 7.96 6.14 -10.77
C GLN A 155 8.09 7.27 -11.79
N TYR A 156 9.31 7.67 -12.13
CA TYR A 156 9.54 8.62 -13.22
C TYR A 156 9.51 7.88 -14.56
N VAL A 157 8.73 8.41 -15.50
CA VAL A 157 8.61 7.90 -16.87
C VAL A 157 9.05 8.97 -17.86
N GLU A 158 9.65 8.51 -18.96
CA GLU A 158 10.14 9.35 -20.06
C GLU A 158 9.02 9.84 -21.00
#